data_AF-A0A3D4H0T6-F1
#
_entry.id   AF-A0A3D4H0T6-F1
#
_cell.length_a   1.000
_cell.length_b   1.000
_cell.length_c   1.000
_cell.angle_alpha   90.00
_cell.angle_beta   90.00
_cell.angle_gamma   90.00
#
_symmetry.space_group_name_H-M   'P 1'
#
loop_
_entity.id
_entity.type
_entity.pdbx_description
1 polymer ?
#
loop_
_entity_poly.entity_id
_entity_poly.type
_entity_poly.pdbx_seq_one_letter_code
_entity_poly.pdbx_strand_id
1 'polypeptide(L)' 'MKELQKSHPGVRIIAITGVDLFNLLVAFDLGAVRVLEKPLPILEIIKTVKELLA' A
#
# COMPACT_ATOMS: atom_id res chain seq x y z
N MET A 1 -8.96 -7.52 -3.09
CA MET A 1 -7.87 -6.72 -3.71
C MET A 1 -7.29 -7.29 -5.02
N LYS A 2 -7.61 -8.52 -5.46
CA LYS A 2 -7.21 -9.02 -6.78
C LYS A 2 -7.91 -8.33 -7.96
N GLU A 3 -9.05 -7.67 -7.74
CA GLU A 3 -9.82 -7.00 -8.80
C GLU A 3 -9.12 -5.76 -9.36
N LEU A 4 -8.43 -4.99 -8.50
CA LEU A 4 -7.72 -3.79 -8.94
C LEU A 4 -6.54 -4.15 -9.86
N GLN A 5 -5.77 -5.17 -9.49
CA GLN A 5 -4.68 -5.69 -10.34
C GLN A 5 -5.19 -6.33 -11.63
N LYS A 6 -6.35 -7.02 -11.59
CA LYS A 6 -6.97 -7.58 -12.80
C LYS A 6 -7.46 -6.52 -13.76
N SER A 7 -8.07 -5.45 -13.25
CA SER A 7 -8.62 -4.35 -14.06
C SER A 7 -7.54 -3.39 -14.55
N HIS A 8 -6.45 -3.22 -13.79
CA HIS A 8 -5.37 -2.28 -14.07
C HIS A 8 -4.01 -2.95 -13.88
N PRO A 9 -3.61 -3.87 -14.78
CA PRO A 9 -2.31 -4.51 -14.71
C PRO A 9 -1.21 -3.45 -14.83
N GLY A 10 -0.38 -3.32 -13.80
CA GLY A 10 0.69 -2.32 -13.72
C GLY A 10 0.48 -1.20 -12.70
N VAL A 11 -0.69 -1.11 -12.06
CA VAL A 11 -0.88 -0.16 -10.95
C VAL A 11 -0.07 -0.60 -9.73
N ARG A 12 0.71 0.32 -9.16
CA ARG A 12 1.42 0.12 -7.88
C ARG A 12 0.48 0.48 -6.74
N ILE A 13 0.26 -0.45 -5.81
CA ILE A 13 -0.72 -0.30 -4.74
C ILE A 13 0.00 -0.04 -3.41
N ILE A 14 -0.45 0.97 -2.67
CA ILE A 14 -0.07 1.21 -1.28
C ILE A 14 -1.30 0.91 -0.42
N ALA A 15 -1.19 -0.03 0.51
CA ALA A 15 -2.24 -0.29 1.48
C ALA A 15 -2.04 0.57 2.73
N ILE A 16 -3.12 1.07 3.32
CA ILE A 16 -3.08 1.89 4.53
C ILE A 16 -4.08 1.31 5.54
N THR A 17 -3.62 0.96 6.74
CA THR A 17 -4.48 0.46 7.83
C THR A 17 -4.23 1.24 9.12
N GLY A 18 -5.19 1.26 10.03
CA GLY A 18 -5.03 1.85 11.37
C GLY A 18 -5.37 0.89 12.50
N VAL A 19 -5.59 -0.40 12.19
CA VAL A 19 -5.96 -1.44 13.15
C VAL A 19 -5.35 -2.76 12.67
N ASP A 20 -4.95 -3.61 13.61
CA ASP A 20 -4.38 -4.95 13.39
C ASP A 20 -3.18 -5.01 12.43
N LEU A 21 -2.03 -4.56 12.95
CA LEU A 21 -0.70 -4.73 12.33
C LEU A 21 -0.43 -6.19 11.88
N PHE A 22 -0.96 -7.18 12.59
CA PHE A 22 -0.77 -8.60 12.24
C PHE A 22 -1.33 -8.97 10.86
N ASN A 23 -2.32 -8.24 10.35
CA ASN A 23 -2.90 -8.46 9.03
C ASN A 23 -2.22 -7.62 7.92
N LEU A 24 -1.19 -6.83 8.23
CA LEU A 24 -0.42 -6.07 7.24
C LEU A 24 0.24 -6.98 6.20
N LEU A 25 0.68 -8.17 6.61
CA LEU A 25 1.35 -9.13 5.71
C LEU A 25 0.41 -9.61 4.60
N VAL A 26 -0.88 -9.79 4.93
CA VAL A 26 -1.91 -10.21 3.96
C VAL A 26 -2.07 -9.18 2.84
N ALA A 27 -1.81 -7.89 3.11
CA ALA A 27 -1.91 -6.86 2.09
C ALA A 27 -0.85 -7.05 0.98
N PHE A 28 0.35 -7.54 1.31
CA PHE A 28 1.37 -7.88 0.32
C PHE A 28 0.92 -9.06 -0.55
N ASP A 29 0.37 -10.12 0.06
CA ASP A 29 -0.18 -11.28 -0.68
C ASP A 29 -1.34 -10.91 -1.60
N LEU A 30 -2.04 -9.82 -1.27
CA LEU A 30 -3.12 -9.25 -2.07
C LEU A 30 -2.65 -8.26 -3.14
N GLY A 31 -1.35 -8.00 -3.23
CA GLY A 31 -0.74 -7.21 -4.29
C GLY A 31 -0.32 -5.79 -3.93
N ALA A 32 -0.31 -5.43 -2.65
CA ALA A 32 0.30 -4.18 -2.21
C ALA A 32 1.83 -4.23 -2.35
N VAL A 33 2.42 -3.13 -2.80
CA VAL A 33 3.88 -2.96 -2.90
C VAL A 33 4.44 -2.36 -1.60
N ARG A 34 3.60 -1.59 -0.90
CA ARG A 34 3.89 -0.98 0.39
C ARG A 34 2.65 -1.01 1.26
N VAL A 35 2.89 -1.04 2.56
CA VAL A 35 1.83 -0.92 3.55
C VAL A 35 2.24 0.10 4.59
N LEU A 36 1.31 0.97 4.97
CA LEU A 36 1.52 2.08 5.87
C LEU A 36 0.50 2.01 7.02
N GLU A 37 0.94 2.32 8.23
CA GLU A 37 0.10 2.28 9.44
C GLU A 37 -0.32 3.71 9.84
N LYS A 38 -1.60 3.90 10.14
CA LYS A 38 -2.13 5.13 10.72
C LYS A 38 -1.79 5.21 12.21
N PRO A 39 -1.51 6.42 12.75
CA PRO A 39 -1.57 7.71 12.07
C PRO A 39 -0.39 7.93 11.13
N LEU A 40 -0.68 8.43 9.91
CA LEU A 40 0.35 8.67 8.90
C LEU A 40 0.71 10.15 8.81
N PRO A 41 1.99 10.52 9.05
CA PRO A 41 2.51 11.83 8.70
C PRO A 41 2.44 12.05 7.18
N ILE A 42 2.04 13.26 6.75
CA ILE A 42 1.97 13.62 5.32
C ILE A 42 3.30 13.42 4.61
N LEU A 43 4.42 13.71 5.29
CA LEU A 43 5.76 13.53 4.75
C LEU A 43 6.07 12.07 4.41
N GLU A 44 5.56 11.12 5.19
CA GLU A 44 5.74 9.69 4.96
C GLU A 44 5.01 9.26 3.68
N ILE A 45 3.76 9.70 3.51
CA ILE A 45 2.97 9.43 2.29
C ILE A 45 3.70 9.98 1.05
N ILE A 46 4.15 11.25 1.11
CA ILE A 46 4.85 11.88 -0.02
C ILE A 46 6.13 11.11 -0.35
N LYS A 47 6.90 10.70 0.66
CA LYS A 47 8.13 9.92 0.47
C LYS A 47 7.83 8.58 -0.21
N THR A 48 6.85 7.83 0.28
CA THR A 48 6.47 6.53 -0.29
C THR A 48 6.00 6.66 -1.73
N VAL A 49 5.22 7.68 -2.05
CA VAL A 49 4.77 7.94 -3.43
C VAL A 49 5.96 8.27 -4.34
N LYS A 50 6.90 9.09 -3.88
CA LYS A 50 8.12 9.41 -4.66
C LYS A 50 8.97 8.18 -4.95
N GLU A 51 9.18 7.32 -3.95
CA GLU A 51 9.91 6.05 -4.11
C GLU A 51 9.23 5.11 -5.11
N LEU A 52 7.90 5.18 -5.22
CA LEU A 52 7.12 4.40 -6.18
C LEU A 52 6.96 5.08 -7.55
N LEU A 53 7.48 6.28 -7.76
CA LEU A 53 7.47 6.93 -9.09
C LEU A 53 8.87 6.96 -9.73
N ALA A 54 9.92 6.84 -8.92
CA ALA A 54 11.27 6.53 -9.39
C ALA A 54 11.35 5.13 -10.02
#